data_AF-A0A9X2B8K3-F1
#
_entry.id   AF-A0A9X2B8K3-F1
#
_cell.length_a   1.000
_cell.length_b   1.000
_cell.length_c   1.000
_cell.angle_alpha   90.00
_cell.angle_beta   90.00
_cell.angle_gamma   90.00
#
_symmetry.space_group_name_H-M   'P 1'
#
loop_
_entity.id
_entity.type
_entity.pdbx_description
1 polymer ?
#
loop_
_entity_poly.entity_id
_entity_poly.type
_entity_poly.pdbx_seq_one_letter_code
_entity_poly.pdbx_strand_id
1 'polypeptide(L)'
;MSKPNLNEALTKYVEEIQVPNELDQRIRQNFKQYYAQKENSQMKHKKKILAFSIAAAILIPTGAFALNNSYFTQSNVNLNDLVNNQVKQAAKEGLTVPIDYRISDQGITMHFKEVYVEDSKVLVHYRVEKEDGTLVPYEFDTQGLNIRTDGKENGQQITDPTYSVPGQDGFNVLNFFGTANADNLQFYLTDSKGNKLDTGIADQGKPEGLIAFLTDGYKLPQEMVLHVDVNRIGGTKGNWQGQLPIDQLKASTPGAK
;
A
#
# COMPACT_ATOMS: atom_id res chain seq x y z
N MET A 1 -39.87 -33.84 -4.75
CA MET A 1 -39.19 -33.19 -3.61
C MET A 1 -38.16 -32.24 -4.19
N SER A 2 -38.35 -30.92 -4.04
CA SER A 2 -37.42 -29.90 -4.54
C SER A 2 -36.30 -29.70 -3.53
N LYS A 3 -35.05 -29.58 -4.00
CA LYS A 3 -33.87 -29.33 -3.15
C LYS A 3 -33.92 -27.87 -2.63
N PRO A 4 -33.56 -27.61 -1.36
CA PRO A 4 -33.52 -26.25 -0.83
C PRO A 4 -32.45 -25.41 -1.55
N ASN A 5 -32.75 -24.12 -1.74
CA ASN A 5 -31.88 -23.14 -2.39
C ASN A 5 -30.71 -22.81 -1.45
N LEU A 6 -29.48 -22.97 -1.95
CA LEU A 6 -28.23 -22.79 -1.20
C LEU A 6 -28.11 -21.39 -0.56
N ASN A 7 -28.73 -20.38 -1.18
CA ASN A 7 -28.69 -19.00 -0.69
C ASN A 7 -29.51 -18.81 0.60
N GLU A 8 -30.66 -19.48 0.75
CA GLU A 8 -31.47 -19.40 1.97
C GLU A 8 -30.80 -20.10 3.16
N ALA A 9 -30.03 -21.15 2.89
CA ALA A 9 -29.25 -21.85 3.92
C ALA A 9 -28.08 -20.99 4.42
N LEU A 10 -27.42 -20.24 3.54
CA LEU A 10 -26.28 -19.39 3.89
C LEU A 10 -26.69 -18.14 4.67
N THR A 11 -27.80 -17.49 4.30
CA THR A 11 -28.31 -16.32 5.04
C THR A 11 -28.68 -16.67 6.47
N LYS A 12 -29.28 -17.85 6.70
CA LYS A 12 -29.63 -18.32 8.04
C LYS A 12 -28.41 -18.61 8.92
N TYR A 13 -27.29 -19.05 8.32
CA TYR A 13 -26.04 -19.32 9.04
C TYR A 13 -25.26 -18.06 9.43
N VAL A 14 -25.40 -16.96 8.68
CA VAL A 14 -24.70 -15.70 8.96
C VAL A 14 -25.43 -14.87 10.01
N GLU A 15 -26.76 -14.94 10.07
CA GLU A 15 -27.57 -14.17 11.03
C GLU A 15 -27.58 -14.76 12.45
N GLU A 16 -27.25 -16.06 12.64
CA GLU A 16 -27.30 -16.74 13.95
C GLU A 16 -25.96 -16.74 14.73
N ILE A 17 -24.85 -16.21 14.20
CA ILE A 17 -23.58 -16.17 14.93
C ILE A 17 -23.54 -14.98 15.88
N GLN A 18 -24.12 -15.14 17.08
CA GLN A 18 -23.79 -14.28 18.21
C GLN A 18 -22.46 -14.74 18.82
N VAL A 19 -21.41 -13.92 18.64
CA VAL A 19 -20.11 -14.16 19.27
C VAL A 19 -20.30 -14.10 20.80
N PRO A 20 -20.03 -15.19 21.54
CA PRO A 20 -20.19 -15.18 22.99
C PRO A 20 -19.21 -14.17 23.61
N ASN A 21 -19.69 -13.31 24.52
CA ASN A 21 -18.89 -12.26 25.17
C ASN A 21 -17.60 -12.78 25.83
N GLU A 22 -17.61 -14.04 26.28
CA GLU A 22 -16.42 -14.69 26.88
C GLU A 22 -15.30 -14.92 25.85
N LEU A 23 -15.64 -15.19 24.59
CA LEU A 23 -14.66 -15.38 23.52
C LEU A 23 -13.99 -14.05 23.15
N ASP A 24 -14.75 -12.95 23.08
CA ASP A 24 -14.19 -11.61 22.84
C ASP A 24 -13.31 -11.15 24.01
N GLN A 25 -13.73 -11.40 25.25
CA GLN A 25 -12.92 -11.10 26.44
C GLN A 25 -11.62 -11.92 26.47
N ARG A 26 -11.67 -13.20 26.12
CA ARG A 26 -10.50 -14.07 26.08
C ARG A 26 -9.51 -13.66 24.98
N ILE A 27 -10.01 -13.26 23.81
CA ILE A 27 -9.19 -12.71 22.73
C ILE A 27 -8.51 -11.42 23.18
N ARG A 28 -9.25 -10.49 23.80
CA ARG A 28 -8.69 -9.21 24.31
C ARG A 28 -7.68 -9.40 25.45
N GLN A 29 -7.92 -10.36 26.35
CA GLN A 29 -6.98 -10.67 27.43
C GLN A 29 -5.70 -11.33 26.92
N ASN A 30 -5.81 -12.27 25.98
CA ASN A 30 -4.66 -12.88 25.30
C ASN A 30 -3.86 -11.83 24.53
N PHE A 31 -4.54 -10.88 23.88
CA PHE A 31 -3.91 -9.73 23.21
C PHE A 31 -3.12 -8.90 24.24
N LYS A 32 -3.74 -8.46 25.34
CA LYS A 32 -3.07 -7.63 26.37
C LYS A 32 -1.88 -8.34 27.03
N GLN A 33 -1.98 -9.64 27.30
CA GLN A 33 -0.88 -10.41 27.89
C GLN A 33 0.30 -10.58 26.92
N TYR A 34 0.03 -10.80 25.63
CA TYR A 34 1.07 -10.87 24.60
C TYR A 34 1.89 -9.57 24.50
N TYR A 35 1.24 -8.40 24.61
CA TYR A 35 1.95 -7.11 24.53
C TYR A 35 2.66 -6.73 25.83
N ALA A 36 2.10 -7.03 27.01
CA ALA A 36 2.75 -6.76 28.30
C ALA A 36 4.04 -7.58 28.53
N GLN A 37 4.12 -8.77 27.94
CA GLN A 37 5.34 -9.60 27.99
C GLN A 37 6.44 -9.10 27.05
N LYS A 38 6.07 -8.45 25.93
CA LYS A 38 7.00 -7.95 24.91
C LYS A 38 7.64 -6.61 25.30
N GLU A 39 6.94 -5.78 26.07
CA GLU A 39 7.44 -4.49 26.55
C GLU A 39 8.58 -4.62 27.59
N ASN A 40 8.55 -5.67 28.42
CA ASN A 40 9.57 -5.90 29.45
C ASN A 40 10.88 -6.53 28.93
N SER A 41 10.94 -7.03 27.69
CA SER A 41 12.14 -7.72 27.17
C SER A 41 13.04 -6.83 26.30
N GLN A 42 12.58 -5.63 25.88
CA GLN A 42 13.31 -4.82 24.89
C GLN A 42 14.21 -3.72 25.50
N MET A 43 14.19 -3.53 26.82
CA MET A 43 15.11 -2.61 27.50
C MET A 43 16.34 -3.35 28.04
N LYS A 44 17.20 -3.85 27.14
CA LYS A 44 18.62 -4.15 27.43
C LYS A 44 19.44 -4.31 26.14
N HIS A 45 20.09 -3.20 25.78
CA HIS A 45 21.23 -3.07 24.87
C HIS A 45 21.11 -3.59 23.43
N LYS A 46 20.99 -2.64 22.49
CA LYS A 46 21.94 -2.45 21.37
C LYS A 46 21.62 -1.15 20.64
N LYS A 47 22.46 -0.12 20.85
CA LYS A 47 22.58 1.02 19.93
C LYS A 47 23.03 0.45 18.58
N LYS A 48 22.21 0.56 17.55
CA LYS A 48 22.59 0.26 16.17
C LYS A 48 22.25 1.45 15.28
N ILE A 49 23.17 1.67 14.36
CA ILE A 49 23.37 2.82 13.49
C ILE A 49 22.06 3.23 12.81
N LEU A 50 21.67 4.48 12.99
CA LEU A 50 20.54 5.11 12.31
C LEU A 50 20.94 5.29 10.83
N ALA A 51 20.48 4.40 9.95
CA ALA A 51 20.52 4.66 8.52
C ALA A 51 19.51 5.79 8.25
N PHE A 52 20.00 6.98 7.92
CA PHE A 52 19.14 8.10 7.58
C PHE A 52 18.55 7.83 6.18
N SER A 53 17.25 7.59 6.12
CA SER A 53 16.50 7.65 4.86
C SER A 53 16.55 9.09 4.34
N ILE A 54 17.02 9.29 3.11
CA ILE A 54 17.02 10.62 2.48
C ILE A 54 15.74 10.74 1.68
N ALA A 55 14.78 11.50 2.19
CA ALA A 55 13.60 11.92 1.45
C ALA A 55 13.89 13.27 0.78
N ALA A 56 13.77 13.33 -0.54
CA ALA A 56 13.92 14.56 -1.32
C ALA A 56 12.64 14.79 -2.15
N ALA A 57 12.05 15.97 -1.98
CA ALA A 57 10.85 16.39 -2.69
C ALA A 57 11.17 17.57 -3.59
N ILE A 58 11.01 17.43 -4.91
CA ILE A 58 11.00 18.56 -5.83
C ILE A 58 9.54 18.73 -6.30
N LEU A 59 8.86 19.75 -5.78
CA LEU A 59 7.55 20.14 -6.30
C LEU A 59 7.76 20.84 -7.64
N ILE A 60 7.44 20.15 -8.74
CA ILE A 60 7.50 20.75 -10.07
C ILE A 60 6.36 21.77 -10.17
N PRO A 61 6.62 23.04 -10.53
CA PRO A 61 5.56 24.02 -10.74
C PRO A 61 4.62 23.51 -11.84
N THR A 62 3.35 23.35 -11.50
CA THR A 62 2.27 22.73 -12.30
C THR A 62 1.87 23.51 -13.57
N GLY A 63 2.66 24.49 -13.98
CA GLY A 63 2.44 25.23 -15.21
C GLY A 63 2.97 24.46 -16.42
N ALA A 64 2.07 23.82 -17.17
CA ALA A 64 2.25 23.43 -18.57
C ALA A 64 2.98 22.11 -18.92
N PHE A 65 2.87 21.05 -18.12
CA PHE A 65 3.10 19.68 -18.63
C PHE A 65 1.81 18.85 -18.55
N ALA A 66 0.94 19.01 -19.55
CA ALA A 66 0.13 17.87 -19.95
C ALA A 66 1.11 16.80 -20.44
N LEU A 67 1.42 15.82 -19.60
CA LEU A 67 2.26 14.71 -20.02
C LEU A 67 1.50 13.93 -21.08
N ASN A 68 2.00 13.94 -22.32
CA ASN A 68 1.52 13.05 -23.38
C ASN A 68 1.67 11.55 -23.05
N ASN A 69 2.20 11.20 -21.87
CA ASN A 69 2.53 9.84 -21.41
C ASN A 69 2.16 9.59 -19.94
N SER A 70 0.99 10.06 -19.47
CA SER A 70 0.47 9.68 -18.15
C SER A 70 0.41 8.16 -17.99
N TYR A 71 0.83 7.63 -16.84
CA TYR A 71 0.82 6.19 -16.56
C TYR A 71 -0.61 5.63 -16.59
N PHE A 72 -1.58 6.42 -16.11
CA PHE A 72 -3.00 6.05 -16.11
C PHE A 72 -3.58 5.84 -17.52
N THR A 73 -2.96 6.40 -18.57
CA THR A 73 -3.46 6.25 -19.95
C THR A 73 -3.04 4.93 -20.62
N GLN A 74 -2.12 4.19 -20.01
CA GLN A 74 -1.64 2.92 -20.55
C GLN A 74 -2.78 1.87 -20.56
N SER A 75 -2.85 1.09 -21.64
CA SER A 75 -3.96 0.15 -21.87
C SER A 75 -4.02 -0.97 -20.84
N ASN A 76 -2.86 -1.44 -20.38
CA ASN A 76 -2.69 -2.53 -19.42
C ASN A 76 -2.78 -2.09 -17.95
N VAL A 77 -2.88 -0.80 -17.66
CA VAL A 77 -2.99 -0.32 -16.28
C VAL A 77 -4.41 -0.55 -15.76
N ASN A 78 -4.50 -1.41 -14.74
CA ASN A 78 -5.68 -1.72 -13.95
C ASN A 78 -5.20 -2.06 -12.51
N LEU A 79 -5.93 -1.58 -11.52
CA LEU A 79 -5.82 -2.01 -10.13
C LEU A 79 -7.23 -2.24 -9.61
N ASN A 80 -7.73 -3.47 -9.69
CA ASN A 80 -9.09 -3.86 -9.27
C ASN A 80 -10.20 -2.91 -9.78
N ASP A 81 -10.13 -2.54 -11.07
CA ASP A 81 -11.04 -1.60 -11.75
C ASP A 81 -11.07 -0.16 -11.21
N LEU A 82 -10.16 0.17 -10.28
CA LEU A 82 -10.00 1.53 -9.74
C LEU A 82 -9.47 2.52 -10.79
N VAL A 83 -8.77 2.00 -11.81
CA VAL A 83 -8.36 2.76 -13.01
C VAL A 83 -9.37 2.51 -14.12
N ASN A 84 -10.56 3.09 -13.95
CA ASN A 84 -11.65 2.98 -14.90
C ASN A 84 -11.51 4.00 -16.06
N ASN A 85 -12.45 3.98 -17.00
CA ASN A 85 -12.45 4.89 -18.15
C ASN A 85 -12.46 6.38 -17.77
N GLN A 86 -13.06 6.74 -16.64
CA GLN A 86 -13.06 8.13 -16.15
C GLN A 86 -11.66 8.56 -15.73
N VAL A 87 -10.93 7.72 -14.99
CA VAL A 87 -9.53 8.00 -14.63
C VAL A 87 -8.66 8.10 -15.89
N LYS A 88 -8.83 7.17 -16.83
CA LYS A 88 -8.08 7.19 -18.10
C LYS A 88 -8.38 8.44 -18.92
N GLN A 89 -9.63 8.91 -18.92
CA GLN A 89 -10.02 10.13 -19.62
C GLN A 89 -9.48 11.37 -18.92
N ALA A 90 -9.60 11.46 -17.60
CA ALA A 90 -9.05 12.55 -16.80
C ALA A 90 -7.54 12.70 -17.02
N ALA A 91 -6.82 11.58 -17.07
CA ALA A 91 -5.39 11.55 -17.40
C ALA A 91 -5.09 12.07 -18.81
N LYS A 92 -5.88 11.71 -19.83
CA LYS A 92 -5.74 12.25 -21.20
C LYS A 92 -6.02 13.76 -21.26
N GLU A 93 -6.89 14.25 -20.39
CA GLU A 93 -7.25 15.66 -20.26
C GLU A 93 -6.25 16.46 -19.41
N GLY A 94 -5.21 15.81 -18.86
CA GLY A 94 -4.20 16.45 -18.03
C GLY A 94 -4.65 16.75 -16.60
N LEU A 95 -5.65 16.02 -16.10
CA LEU A 95 -6.21 16.15 -14.74
C LEU A 95 -5.49 15.24 -13.73
N THR A 96 -4.24 14.93 -14.00
CA THR A 96 -3.35 14.20 -13.10
C THR A 96 -2.16 15.09 -12.81
N VAL A 97 -1.62 14.99 -11.59
CA VAL A 97 -0.49 15.82 -11.17
C VAL A 97 0.79 15.03 -11.30
N PRO A 98 1.73 15.44 -12.17
CA PRO A 98 3.08 14.88 -12.12
C PRO A 98 3.76 15.29 -10.82
N ILE A 99 4.46 14.34 -10.20
CA ILE A 99 5.22 14.52 -8.97
C ILE A 99 6.63 13.97 -9.16
N ASP A 100 7.61 14.54 -8.47
CA ASP A 100 8.99 14.03 -8.43
C ASP A 100 9.41 13.92 -6.96
N TYR A 101 8.81 12.95 -6.28
CA TYR A 101 9.07 12.67 -4.88
C TYR A 101 9.83 11.37 -4.75
N ARG A 102 10.99 11.41 -4.08
CA ARG A 102 11.90 10.29 -3.98
C ARG A 102 12.26 9.99 -2.54
N ILE A 103 12.17 8.72 -2.18
CA ILE A 103 12.65 8.17 -0.91
C ILE A 103 13.70 7.13 -1.25
N SER A 104 14.93 7.32 -0.79
CA SER A 104 16.03 6.42 -1.11
C SER A 104 16.69 5.84 0.14
N ASP A 105 17.01 4.55 0.07
CA ASP A 105 17.84 3.82 1.03
C ASP A 105 18.39 2.56 0.33
N GLN A 106 19.55 2.07 0.77
CA GLN A 106 20.21 0.86 0.23
C GLN A 106 20.36 0.84 -1.30
N GLY A 107 20.60 1.99 -1.94
CA GLY A 107 20.72 2.09 -3.40
C GLY A 107 19.41 1.86 -4.18
N ILE A 108 18.27 1.83 -3.48
CA ILE A 108 16.93 1.70 -4.05
C ILE A 108 16.14 2.97 -3.76
N THR A 109 15.40 3.45 -4.76
CA THR A 109 14.56 4.64 -4.67
C THR A 109 13.11 4.30 -4.93
N MET A 110 12.21 4.61 -3.98
CA MET A 110 10.78 4.74 -4.25
C MET A 110 10.51 6.12 -4.82
N HIS A 111 10.16 6.16 -6.11
CA HIS A 111 9.94 7.36 -6.89
C HIS A 111 8.45 7.47 -7.22
N PHE A 112 7.75 8.40 -6.59
CA PHE A 112 6.35 8.70 -6.89
C PHE A 112 6.31 9.72 -8.03
N LYS A 113 5.52 9.41 -9.06
CA LYS A 113 5.61 10.10 -10.37
C LYS A 113 4.35 10.81 -10.81
N GLU A 114 3.20 10.31 -10.38
CA GLU A 114 1.92 10.87 -10.79
C GLU A 114 0.87 10.60 -9.72
N VAL A 115 -0.02 11.56 -9.48
CA VAL A 115 -1.17 11.38 -8.60
C VAL A 115 -2.45 11.81 -9.29
N TYR A 116 -3.50 11.01 -9.13
CA TYR A 116 -4.87 11.35 -9.48
C TYR A 116 -5.69 11.43 -8.19
N VAL A 117 -6.52 12.46 -8.06
CA VAL A 117 -7.38 12.63 -6.89
C VAL A 117 -8.80 13.04 -7.29
N GLU A 118 -9.77 12.41 -6.63
CA GLU A 118 -11.19 12.77 -6.63
C GLU A 118 -11.74 12.71 -5.19
N ASP A 119 -12.99 13.14 -5.00
CA ASP A 119 -13.65 13.24 -3.69
C ASP A 119 -13.51 11.98 -2.81
N SER A 120 -13.50 10.77 -3.39
CA SER A 120 -13.50 9.52 -2.62
C SER A 120 -12.30 8.62 -2.86
N LYS A 121 -11.35 9.03 -3.73
CA LYS A 121 -10.27 8.17 -4.21
C LYS A 121 -9.00 8.96 -4.50
N VAL A 122 -7.87 8.40 -4.08
CA VAL A 122 -6.51 8.82 -4.47
C VAL A 122 -5.83 7.66 -5.16
N LEU A 123 -5.22 7.91 -6.32
CA LEU A 123 -4.35 6.95 -7.00
C LEU A 123 -2.96 7.55 -7.16
N VAL A 124 -1.93 6.82 -6.75
CA VAL A 124 -0.53 7.27 -6.83
C VAL A 124 0.27 6.28 -7.65
N HIS A 125 0.85 6.75 -8.76
CA HIS A 125 1.83 6.00 -9.54
C HIS A 125 3.21 6.12 -8.91
N TYR A 126 3.87 4.97 -8.78
CA TYR A 126 5.23 4.86 -8.29
C TYR A 126 6.08 3.96 -9.20
N ARG A 127 7.39 4.18 -9.10
CA ARG A 127 8.45 3.29 -9.59
C ARG A 127 9.45 3.04 -8.48
N VAL A 128 9.98 1.83 -8.43
CA VAL A 128 11.02 1.43 -7.50
C VAL A 128 12.27 1.13 -8.32
N GLU A 129 13.26 2.00 -8.18
CA GLU A 129 14.38 2.12 -9.11
C GLU A 129 15.70 1.87 -8.38
N LYS A 130 16.66 1.25 -9.07
CA LYS A 130 18.07 1.22 -8.66
C LYS A 130 18.73 2.58 -8.96
N GLU A 131 19.96 2.78 -8.51
CA GLU A 131 20.74 4.00 -8.78
C GLU A 131 20.90 4.32 -10.28
N ASP A 132 20.90 3.29 -11.13
CA ASP A 132 20.96 3.42 -12.60
C ASP A 132 19.62 3.82 -13.26
N GLY A 133 18.55 4.00 -12.47
CA GLY A 133 17.21 4.35 -12.94
C GLY A 133 16.39 3.19 -13.50
N THR A 134 16.95 1.98 -13.59
CA THR A 134 16.19 0.79 -13.97
C THR A 134 15.37 0.26 -12.80
N LEU A 135 14.27 -0.44 -13.09
CA LEU A 135 13.43 -1.02 -12.04
C LEU A 135 14.23 -2.03 -11.22
N VAL A 136 13.96 -2.07 -9.91
CA VAL A 136 14.42 -3.18 -9.08
C VAL A 136 13.77 -4.48 -9.59
N PRO A 137 14.48 -5.63 -9.54
CA PRO A 137 13.88 -6.91 -9.87
C PRO A 137 12.68 -7.21 -8.97
N TYR A 138 11.63 -7.80 -9.55
CA TYR A 138 10.52 -8.36 -8.77
C TYR A 138 10.99 -9.70 -8.18
N GLU A 139 11.72 -9.62 -7.06
CA GLU A 139 12.33 -10.78 -6.41
C GLU A 139 12.21 -10.66 -4.89
N PHE A 140 12.28 -11.79 -4.19
CA PHE A 140 11.99 -11.88 -2.76
C PHE A 140 13.08 -12.64 -2.00
N ASP A 141 13.40 -12.17 -0.80
CA ASP A 141 14.20 -12.92 0.16
C ASP A 141 13.29 -13.90 0.91
N THR A 142 13.43 -15.17 0.57
CA THR A 142 12.66 -16.28 1.16
C THR A 142 13.46 -17.05 2.21
N GLN A 143 14.67 -16.61 2.54
CA GLN A 143 15.53 -17.31 3.48
C GLN A 143 14.89 -17.39 4.87
N GLY A 144 14.91 -18.58 5.46
CA GLY A 144 14.36 -18.84 6.79
C GLY A 144 12.82 -18.92 6.85
N LEU A 145 12.12 -18.81 5.71
CA LEU A 145 10.67 -19.02 5.64
C LEU A 145 10.35 -20.47 5.31
N ASN A 146 9.28 -20.99 5.89
CA ASN A 146 8.69 -22.26 5.46
C ASN A 146 7.81 -22.03 4.23
N ILE A 147 8.45 -21.95 3.06
CA ILE A 147 7.82 -21.65 1.78
C ILE A 147 6.86 -22.77 1.37
N ARG A 148 5.63 -22.39 1.01
CA ARG A 148 4.66 -23.27 0.35
C ARG A 148 4.76 -23.16 -1.16
N THR A 149 4.81 -21.93 -1.68
CA THR A 149 5.03 -21.63 -3.09
C THR A 149 6.05 -20.50 -3.19
N ASP A 150 7.08 -20.66 -4.01
CA ASP A 150 8.07 -19.60 -4.24
C ASP A 150 7.59 -18.54 -5.24
N GLY A 151 6.47 -18.81 -5.94
CA GLY A 151 5.83 -17.90 -6.90
C GLY A 151 6.58 -17.78 -8.23
N LYS A 152 7.51 -18.70 -8.52
CA LYS A 152 8.34 -18.68 -9.72
C LYS A 152 7.84 -19.64 -10.79
N GLU A 153 7.91 -19.21 -12.04
CA GLU A 153 7.75 -20.05 -13.23
C GLU A 153 8.99 -19.92 -14.11
N ASN A 154 9.58 -21.05 -14.54
CA ASN A 154 10.82 -21.07 -15.34
C ASN A 154 11.97 -20.24 -14.74
N GLY A 155 12.05 -20.16 -13.41
CA GLY A 155 13.07 -19.39 -12.67
C GLY A 155 12.77 -17.89 -12.54
N GLN A 156 11.70 -17.38 -13.16
CA GLN A 156 11.28 -15.99 -13.07
C GLN A 156 10.14 -15.85 -12.07
N GLN A 157 10.17 -14.79 -11.25
CA GLN A 157 9.10 -14.48 -10.32
C GLN A 157 7.85 -13.98 -11.05
N ILE A 158 6.71 -14.64 -10.83
CA ILE A 158 5.43 -14.29 -11.47
C ILE A 158 4.40 -13.80 -10.42
N THR A 159 4.41 -14.42 -9.24
CA THR A 159 3.50 -14.12 -8.12
C THR A 159 4.25 -13.96 -6.80
N ASP A 160 3.63 -13.36 -5.78
CA ASP A 160 4.23 -13.25 -4.46
C ASP A 160 4.41 -14.64 -3.82
N PRO A 161 5.56 -14.93 -3.17
CA PRO A 161 5.75 -16.19 -2.46
C PRO A 161 4.73 -16.35 -1.32
N THR A 162 4.35 -17.60 -1.03
CA THR A 162 3.53 -17.92 0.14
C THR A 162 4.30 -18.78 1.13
N TYR A 163 4.05 -18.58 2.41
CA TYR A 163 4.76 -19.28 3.49
C TYR A 163 3.85 -19.61 4.66
N SER A 164 4.22 -20.61 5.45
CA SER A 164 3.52 -20.99 6.68
C SER A 164 4.28 -20.52 7.91
N VAL A 165 3.55 -20.17 8.97
CA VAL A 165 4.13 -19.89 10.28
C VAL A 165 3.78 -21.04 11.23
N PRO A 166 4.76 -21.68 11.90
CA PRO A 166 4.48 -22.76 12.83
C PRO A 166 3.47 -22.34 13.93
N GLY A 167 2.42 -23.13 14.11
CA GLY A 167 1.36 -22.84 15.08
C GLY A 167 0.30 -21.85 14.61
N GLN A 168 0.33 -21.44 13.34
CA GLN A 168 -0.72 -20.64 12.70
C GLN A 168 -1.37 -21.45 11.57
N ASP A 169 -2.70 -21.54 11.58
CA ASP A 169 -3.45 -22.14 10.48
C ASP A 169 -3.46 -21.21 9.26
N GLY A 170 -3.36 -21.80 8.06
CA GLY A 170 -3.38 -21.08 6.79
C GLY A 170 -1.99 -20.80 6.20
N PHE A 171 -1.91 -19.79 5.34
CA PHE A 171 -0.66 -19.34 4.73
C PHE A 171 -0.61 -17.80 4.74
N ASN A 172 0.60 -17.28 4.70
CA ASN A 172 0.89 -15.86 4.58
C ASN A 172 1.46 -15.59 3.19
N VAL A 173 1.18 -14.39 2.65
CA VAL A 173 1.79 -13.90 1.42
C VAL A 173 2.98 -13.02 1.80
N LEU A 174 4.11 -13.20 1.14
CA LEU A 174 5.28 -12.33 1.28
C LEU A 174 5.16 -11.18 0.29
N ASN A 175 4.53 -10.08 0.70
CA ASN A 175 4.31 -8.91 -0.14
C ASN A 175 5.63 -8.29 -0.62
N PHE A 176 5.61 -7.58 -1.75
CA PHE A 176 6.82 -6.92 -2.26
C PHE A 176 7.32 -5.81 -1.34
N PHE A 177 6.39 -5.04 -0.77
CA PHE A 177 6.68 -4.07 0.29
C PHE A 177 6.48 -4.71 1.65
N GLY A 178 7.50 -4.64 2.51
CA GLY A 178 7.40 -4.99 3.92
C GLY A 178 7.32 -3.75 4.80
N THR A 179 6.67 -3.87 5.96
CA THR A 179 6.65 -2.85 7.01
C THR A 179 6.84 -3.47 8.38
N ALA A 180 7.26 -2.66 9.35
CA ALA A 180 7.29 -3.04 10.76
C ALA A 180 5.99 -2.68 11.49
N ASN A 181 5.07 -1.99 10.82
CA ASN A 181 3.82 -1.53 11.41
C ASN A 181 2.96 -2.69 11.88
N ALA A 182 2.37 -2.54 13.06
CA ALA A 182 1.56 -3.59 13.68
C ALA A 182 0.26 -3.86 12.92
N ASP A 183 -0.24 -2.88 12.16
CA ASP A 183 -1.38 -3.01 11.25
C ASP A 183 -1.00 -3.52 9.86
N ASN A 184 0.31 -3.77 9.62
CA ASN A 184 0.88 -4.12 8.32
C ASN A 184 0.58 -3.13 7.19
N LEU A 185 0.31 -1.85 7.51
CA LEU A 185 0.08 -0.81 6.51
C LEU A 185 1.37 -0.03 6.27
N GLN A 186 2.00 -0.27 5.12
CA GLN A 186 3.19 0.45 4.67
C GLN A 186 2.86 1.82 4.04
N PHE A 187 1.60 2.04 3.66
CA PHE A 187 1.11 3.30 3.10
C PHE A 187 -0.17 3.70 3.81
N TYR A 188 -0.32 4.98 4.13
CA TYR A 188 -1.57 5.52 4.68
C TYR A 188 -1.68 7.03 4.46
N LEU A 189 -2.90 7.55 4.52
CA LEU A 189 -3.16 8.99 4.43
C LEU A 189 -3.45 9.58 5.82
N THR A 190 -3.02 10.82 6.02
CA THR A 190 -3.53 11.68 7.11
C THR A 190 -4.13 12.96 6.55
N ASP A 191 -4.99 13.62 7.33
CA ASP A 191 -5.34 15.02 7.09
C ASP A 191 -4.16 15.96 7.43
N SER A 192 -4.33 17.26 7.20
CA SER A 192 -3.33 18.30 7.52
C SER A 192 -3.05 18.47 9.02
N LYS A 193 -3.88 17.88 9.89
CA LYS A 193 -3.68 17.88 11.35
C LYS A 193 -2.97 16.61 11.84
N GLY A 194 -2.67 15.67 10.93
CA GLY A 194 -2.03 14.40 11.24
C GLY A 194 -2.99 13.29 11.67
N ASN A 195 -4.31 13.48 11.56
CA ASN A 195 -5.27 12.41 11.84
C ASN A 195 -5.28 11.41 10.68
N LYS A 196 -5.09 10.12 10.97
CA LYS A 196 -5.18 9.05 9.97
C LYS A 196 -6.57 9.00 9.36
N LEU A 197 -6.63 8.95 8.02
CA LEU A 197 -7.88 8.80 7.28
C LEU A 197 -8.27 7.33 7.22
N ASP A 198 -9.57 7.05 7.34
CA ASP A 198 -10.13 5.69 7.26
C ASP A 198 -10.34 5.28 5.79
N THR A 199 -9.27 4.80 5.17
CA THR A 199 -9.29 4.42 3.75
C THR A 199 -9.10 2.92 3.55
N GLY A 200 -9.85 2.36 2.61
CA GLY A 200 -9.49 1.09 1.97
C GLY A 200 -8.24 1.31 1.12
N ILE A 201 -7.27 0.39 1.23
CA ILE A 201 -5.98 0.52 0.58
C ILE A 201 -5.77 -0.68 -0.34
N ALA A 202 -5.35 -0.41 -1.57
CA ALA A 202 -4.91 -1.43 -2.51
C ALA A 202 -3.60 -0.96 -3.15
N ASP A 203 -2.65 -1.87 -3.33
CA ASP A 203 -1.44 -1.58 -4.09
C ASP A 203 -1.11 -2.76 -5.00
N GLN A 204 -0.39 -2.48 -6.10
CA GLN A 204 -0.02 -3.53 -7.04
C GLN A 204 1.09 -4.45 -6.52
N GLY A 205 1.84 -4.06 -5.49
CA GLY A 205 2.91 -4.89 -4.92
C GLY A 205 4.00 -5.27 -5.92
N LYS A 206 4.32 -4.41 -6.90
CA LYS A 206 5.34 -4.65 -7.94
C LYS A 206 6.37 -3.53 -7.99
N PRO A 207 7.52 -3.69 -8.70
CA PRO A 207 8.52 -2.63 -8.85
C PRO A 207 8.00 -1.34 -9.51
N GLU A 208 6.97 -1.41 -10.33
CA GLU A 208 6.26 -0.24 -10.85
C GLU A 208 4.78 -0.51 -10.72
N GLY A 209 4.03 0.51 -10.29
CA GLY A 209 2.60 0.34 -10.16
C GLY A 209 1.85 1.46 -9.47
N LEU A 210 0.68 1.11 -8.95
CA LEU A 210 -0.24 2.03 -8.28
C LEU A 210 -0.43 1.69 -6.81
N ILE A 211 -0.63 2.72 -6.00
CA ILE A 211 -1.24 2.67 -4.68
C ILE A 211 -2.56 3.42 -4.77
N ALA A 212 -3.63 2.82 -4.25
CA ALA A 212 -4.96 3.38 -4.22
C ALA A 212 -5.46 3.50 -2.79
N PHE A 213 -6.09 4.63 -2.51
CA PHE A 213 -6.83 4.89 -1.28
C PHE A 213 -8.28 5.20 -1.64
N LEU A 214 -9.22 4.54 -0.99
CA LEU A 214 -10.64 4.72 -1.22
C LEU A 214 -11.38 4.93 0.07
N THR A 215 -12.42 5.74 0.00
CA THR A 215 -13.36 5.98 1.10
C THR A 215 -14.73 5.48 0.69
N ASP A 216 -15.48 4.98 1.66
CA ASP A 216 -16.90 4.69 1.49
C ASP A 216 -17.70 5.67 2.35
N GLY A 217 -18.64 6.38 1.73
CA GLY A 217 -19.58 7.26 2.45
C GLY A 217 -19.05 8.62 2.92
N TYR A 218 -17.81 9.03 2.61
CA TYR A 218 -17.33 10.38 2.93
C TYR A 218 -16.36 10.95 1.89
N LYS A 219 -16.15 12.26 1.94
CA LYS A 219 -15.18 12.95 1.05
C LYS A 219 -13.82 13.09 1.72
N LEU A 220 -12.78 12.78 0.97
CA LEU A 220 -11.40 13.05 1.33
C LEU A 220 -11.16 14.56 1.52
N PRO A 221 -10.33 14.97 2.49
CA PRO A 221 -9.97 16.37 2.69
C PRO A 221 -9.21 16.96 1.50
N GLN A 222 -9.29 18.28 1.35
CA GLN A 222 -8.59 19.01 0.27
C GLN A 222 -7.07 18.81 0.32
N GLU A 223 -6.51 18.82 1.53
CA GLU A 223 -5.09 18.63 1.79
C GLU A 223 -4.91 17.35 2.60
N MET A 224 -4.03 16.48 2.12
CA MET A 224 -3.71 15.19 2.73
C MET A 224 -2.19 14.98 2.71
N VAL A 225 -1.72 14.04 3.52
CA VAL A 225 -0.32 13.60 3.48
C VAL A 225 -0.30 12.09 3.31
N LEU A 226 0.36 11.63 2.25
CA LEU A 226 0.74 10.23 2.10
C LEU A 226 1.97 9.94 2.95
N HIS A 227 1.81 9.03 3.91
CA HIS A 227 2.90 8.47 4.69
C HIS A 227 3.36 7.17 4.07
N VAL A 228 4.67 7.04 3.94
CA VAL A 228 5.36 5.85 3.46
C VAL A 228 6.20 5.31 4.61
N ASP A 229 6.01 4.05 4.94
CA ASP A 229 6.75 3.36 6.00
C ASP A 229 7.07 1.92 5.60
N VAL A 230 8.10 1.80 4.77
CA VAL A 230 8.55 0.56 4.16
C VAL A 230 9.90 0.18 4.75
N ASN A 231 10.03 -1.04 5.29
CA ASN A 231 11.29 -1.56 5.85
C ASN A 231 11.95 -2.65 4.99
N ARG A 232 11.26 -3.05 3.91
CA ARG A 232 11.77 -4.03 2.94
C ARG A 232 11.13 -3.77 1.59
N ILE A 233 11.94 -3.85 0.53
CA ILE A 233 11.50 -3.86 -0.85
C ILE A 233 12.06 -5.13 -1.49
N GLY A 234 11.19 -6.04 -1.90
CA GLY A 234 11.57 -7.33 -2.46
C GLY A 234 12.51 -8.10 -1.52
N GLY A 235 13.71 -8.41 -1.98
CA GLY A 235 14.76 -9.06 -1.18
C GLY A 235 15.58 -8.14 -0.28
N THR A 236 15.42 -6.82 -0.39
CA THR A 236 16.32 -5.85 0.27
C THR A 236 15.67 -5.26 1.52
N LYS A 237 16.28 -5.46 2.69
CA LYS A 237 15.91 -4.78 3.94
C LYS A 237 16.50 -3.37 3.95
N GLY A 238 15.73 -2.40 4.43
CA GLY A 238 16.12 -1.00 4.50
C GLY A 238 15.12 -0.18 5.32
N ASN A 239 15.10 1.12 5.09
CA ASN A 239 14.18 2.06 5.71
C ASN A 239 13.80 3.15 4.70
N TRP A 240 12.66 3.01 4.04
CA TRP A 240 12.08 4.01 3.16
C TRP A 240 10.91 4.66 3.88
N GLN A 241 11.21 5.79 4.53
CA GLN A 241 10.22 6.59 5.26
C GLN A 241 10.09 7.96 4.62
N GLY A 242 8.85 8.43 4.44
CA GLY A 242 8.59 9.70 3.79
C GLY A 242 7.16 10.18 3.96
N GLN A 243 6.98 11.47 3.69
CA GLN A 243 5.70 12.17 3.74
C GLN A 243 5.56 13.00 2.47
N LEU A 244 4.57 12.64 1.64
CA LEU A 244 4.23 13.35 0.42
C LEU A 244 2.92 14.13 0.64
N PRO A 245 2.97 15.47 0.66
CA PRO A 245 1.76 16.29 0.65
C PRO A 245 0.99 16.10 -0.66
N ILE A 246 -0.33 15.94 -0.57
CA ILE A 246 -1.26 15.80 -1.69
C ILE A 246 -2.33 16.87 -1.55
N ASP A 247 -2.56 17.63 -2.61
CA ASP A 247 -3.54 18.72 -2.68
C ASP A 247 -4.50 18.44 -3.84
N GLN A 248 -5.78 18.26 -3.53
CA GLN A 248 -6.77 17.96 -4.57
C GLN A 248 -7.00 19.14 -5.52
N LEU A 249 -6.79 20.41 -5.12
CA LEU A 249 -7.03 21.55 -6.01
C LEU A 249 -6.07 21.50 -7.20
N LYS A 250 -4.82 21.11 -6.92
CA LYS A 250 -3.79 20.93 -7.95
C LYS A 250 -4.06 19.72 -8.84
N ALA A 251 -4.76 18.72 -8.32
CA ALA A 251 -5.13 17.51 -9.06
C ALA A 251 -6.41 17.64 -9.87
N SER A 252 -7.35 18.50 -9.45
CA SER A 252 -8.67 18.58 -10.06
C SER A 252 -8.88 19.79 -10.99
N THR A 253 -7.84 20.52 -11.40
CA THR A 253 -8.02 21.71 -12.27
C THR A 253 -7.88 21.41 -13.78
N PRO A 254 -8.99 21.42 -14.53
CA PRO A 254 -9.12 22.21 -15.74
C PRO A 254 -9.74 23.57 -15.38
N GLY A 255 -9.33 24.63 -16.08
CA GLY A 255 -9.71 26.01 -15.80
C GLY A 255 -11.22 26.21 -15.55
N ALA A 256 -11.52 27.11 -14.60
CA ALA A 256 -12.85 27.66 -14.41
C ALA A 256 -13.41 28.15 -15.76
N LYS A 257 -14.69 27.83 -15.98
CA LYS A 257 -15.52 28.11 -17.15
C LYS A 257 -15.32 29.50 -17.76
#